data_AF-A0A9D6PG02-F1
#
_entry.id   AF-A0A9D6PG02-F1
#
_cell.length_a   1.000
_cell.length_b   1.000
_cell.length_c   1.000
_cell.angle_alpha   90.00
_cell.angle_beta   90.00
_cell.angle_gamma   90.00
#
_symmetry.space_group_name_H-M   'P 1'
#
loop_
_entity.id
_entity.type
_entity.pdbx_description
1 polymer ?
#
loop_
_entity_poly.entity_id
_entity_poly.type
_entity_poly.pdbx_seq_one_letter_code
_entity_poly.pdbx_strand_id
1 'polypeptide(L)'
;MIDRLIKNWVPYWPGFLVLVVPFLWTASETFTISFIQIASLLLLILLLQTHYFQYGSEASQRFFQMCLAWLVILGISAILSVDPTTSIPIFVKIIGLALTCGSIRYCLYHERTSAILFMGASISALAHGLFGVFEYFQGLPVPPSWLDPGMAGIIRTRVAGIFGDPNIYGVYLGALIPFIVAGIFIHPNQVAFTIFFSICLFFGGLGLLLSFSRGAYLSAIAGLVILVAIKKPAFNWNSRKKAISAVFMALFLVFLIGPFKYRFLSIVNPKDMTLSQRTLINKGIWNAFPSVPIFGFGLHSFNQVYPRFRVVGGDYPMNAHNEFLQSYFECGLISVIFLIGMCGILFFQLGCWLKGSRERISWENASSASVFITFFVQNMSGFSDRIFPTSILLAVAIGGILNGMKGESPFQKFSAYHRYFKWIGTIFVALFLLFTLKNLYVQVSISEASLAVRFDRFLTAQDILQGVERIQSNNPVIHYQMSGIDEAMGRPASAVVRIERAIALNPTEALFWVKRSRLARKYKFGKANEYFLEAIKLDPASEHFRLEMASILASEGKLTEAMEQLDLALSFSPQFDEVYKAYKEVKKQKEILKFAWEKQMKKEADESIPAWNGISGSPPSER
;
A
#
# COMPACT_ATOMS: atom_id res chain seq x y z
N MET A 1 -25.06 -34.51 3.42
CA MET A 1 -24.90 -33.65 2.22
C MET A 1 -23.75 -32.65 2.40
N ILE A 2 -23.74 -31.86 3.48
CA ILE A 2 -22.69 -30.88 3.80
C ILE A 2 -21.27 -31.49 3.83
N ASP A 3 -21.08 -32.64 4.49
CA ASP A 3 -19.78 -33.32 4.52
C ASP A 3 -19.25 -33.73 3.12
N ARG A 4 -20.15 -34.11 2.19
CA ARG A 4 -19.74 -34.43 0.81
C ARG A 4 -19.32 -33.19 0.05
N LEU A 5 -20.03 -32.07 0.22
CA LEU A 5 -19.65 -30.79 -0.38
C LEU A 5 -18.30 -30.34 0.17
N ILE A 6 -18.10 -30.41 1.48
CA ILE A 6 -16.83 -30.03 2.12
C ILE A 6 -15.68 -30.88 1.61
N LYS A 7 -15.84 -32.21 1.60
CA LYS A 7 -14.80 -33.13 1.12
C LYS A 7 -14.40 -32.87 -0.34
N ASN A 8 -15.34 -32.40 -1.16
CA ASN A 8 -15.09 -32.16 -2.58
C ASN A 8 -14.50 -30.77 -2.88
N TRP A 9 -14.89 -29.72 -2.16
CA TRP A 9 -14.52 -28.34 -2.51
C TRP A 9 -13.45 -27.72 -1.61
N VAL A 10 -13.46 -28.04 -0.30
CA VAL A 10 -12.54 -27.44 0.67
C VAL A 10 -11.06 -27.69 0.36
N PRO A 11 -10.65 -28.85 -0.18
CA PRO A 11 -9.25 -29.06 -0.56
C PRO A 11 -8.72 -28.06 -1.61
N TYR A 12 -9.60 -27.47 -2.42
CA TYR A 12 -9.21 -26.51 -3.46
C TYR A 12 -9.07 -25.08 -2.95
N TRP A 13 -9.63 -24.76 -1.77
CA TRP A 13 -9.67 -23.39 -1.26
C TRP A 13 -8.28 -22.74 -1.12
N PRO A 14 -7.27 -23.37 -0.47
CA PRO A 14 -5.95 -22.75 -0.37
C PRO A 14 -5.26 -22.58 -1.72
N GLY A 15 -5.40 -23.57 -2.62
CA GLY A 15 -4.84 -23.48 -3.97
C GLY A 15 -5.49 -22.38 -4.81
N PHE A 16 -6.81 -22.21 -4.70
CA PHE A 16 -7.56 -21.12 -5.33
C PHE A 16 -7.08 -19.75 -4.84
N LEU A 17 -6.90 -19.58 -3.53
CA LEU A 17 -6.42 -18.31 -2.95
C LEU A 17 -5.05 -17.90 -3.49
N VAL A 18 -4.14 -18.86 -3.68
CA VAL A 18 -2.77 -18.58 -4.14
C VAL A 18 -2.67 -18.47 -5.67
N LEU A 19 -3.52 -19.19 -6.41
CA LEU A 19 -3.47 -19.20 -7.87
C LEU A 19 -4.32 -18.11 -8.51
N VAL A 20 -5.57 -17.96 -8.07
CA VAL A 20 -6.61 -17.23 -8.83
C VAL A 20 -6.78 -15.80 -8.33
N VAL A 21 -6.63 -15.55 -7.03
CA VAL A 21 -6.85 -14.22 -6.42
C VAL A 21 -6.01 -13.11 -7.05
N PRO A 22 -4.71 -13.28 -7.38
CA PRO A 22 -3.94 -12.21 -8.02
C PRO A 22 -4.55 -11.74 -9.35
N PHE A 23 -5.04 -12.67 -10.18
CA PHE A 23 -5.66 -12.36 -11.46
C PHE A 23 -7.03 -11.70 -11.30
N LEU A 24 -7.86 -12.21 -10.38
CA LEU A 24 -9.16 -11.59 -10.07
C LEU A 24 -8.97 -10.17 -9.53
N TRP A 25 -7.99 -9.97 -8.64
CA TRP A 25 -7.67 -8.67 -8.06
C TRP A 25 -7.28 -7.66 -9.15
N THR A 26 -6.52 -8.10 -10.16
CA THR A 26 -6.14 -7.26 -11.31
C THR A 26 -7.35 -6.85 -12.15
N ALA A 27 -8.35 -7.73 -12.28
CA ALA A 27 -9.58 -7.43 -13.00
C ALA A 27 -10.50 -6.48 -12.20
N SER A 28 -10.65 -6.72 -10.89
CA SER A 28 -11.39 -5.85 -9.99
C SER A 28 -10.99 -6.12 -8.54
N GLU A 29 -10.27 -5.18 -7.93
CA GLU A 29 -9.86 -5.27 -6.53
C GLU A 29 -11.08 -5.38 -5.59
N THR A 30 -12.03 -4.47 -5.73
CA THR A 30 -13.23 -4.37 -4.88
C THR A 30 -14.08 -5.65 -4.92
N PHE A 31 -14.33 -6.18 -6.11
CA PHE A 31 -15.07 -7.42 -6.27
C PHE A 31 -14.32 -8.58 -5.62
N THR A 32 -13.02 -8.69 -5.87
CA THR A 32 -12.19 -9.78 -5.35
C THR A 32 -12.15 -9.78 -3.83
N ILE A 33 -11.95 -8.62 -3.20
CA ILE A 33 -11.97 -8.49 -1.73
C ILE A 33 -13.32 -8.97 -1.18
N SER A 34 -14.42 -8.47 -1.75
CA SER A 34 -15.77 -8.76 -1.27
C SER A 34 -16.14 -10.24 -1.46
N PHE A 35 -15.77 -10.82 -2.60
CA PHE A 35 -15.96 -12.23 -2.89
C PHE A 35 -15.22 -13.11 -1.89
N ILE A 36 -13.93 -12.84 -1.64
CA ILE A 36 -13.11 -13.62 -0.71
C ILE A 36 -13.59 -13.47 0.74
N GLN A 37 -14.04 -12.29 1.15
CA GLN A 37 -14.66 -12.06 2.47
C GLN A 37 -15.88 -12.94 2.68
N ILE A 38 -16.83 -12.90 1.74
CA ILE A 38 -18.08 -13.67 1.81
C ILE A 38 -17.77 -15.17 1.74
N ALA A 39 -16.92 -15.60 0.80
CA ALA A 39 -16.53 -16.99 0.66
C ALA A 39 -15.83 -17.54 1.91
N SER A 40 -14.91 -16.77 2.51
CA SER A 40 -14.22 -17.15 3.75
C SER A 40 -15.20 -17.28 4.92
N LEU A 41 -16.17 -16.35 5.05
CA LEU A 41 -17.18 -16.39 6.08
C LEU A 41 -18.07 -17.63 5.95
N LEU A 42 -18.63 -17.86 4.75
CA LEU A 42 -19.50 -19.00 4.47
C LEU A 42 -18.76 -20.33 4.70
N LEU A 43 -17.52 -20.42 4.22
CA LEU A 43 -16.68 -21.60 4.41
C LEU A 43 -16.41 -21.85 5.89
N LEU A 44 -16.08 -20.82 6.66
CA LEU A 44 -15.85 -20.96 8.10
C LEU A 44 -17.11 -21.41 8.83
N ILE A 45 -18.28 -20.84 8.52
CA ILE A 45 -19.57 -21.27 9.09
C ILE A 45 -19.83 -22.75 8.81
N LEU A 46 -19.57 -23.21 7.58
CA LEU A 46 -19.72 -24.61 7.21
C LEU A 46 -18.76 -25.51 7.98
N LEU A 47 -17.47 -25.13 8.07
CA LEU A 47 -16.45 -25.92 8.76
C LEU A 47 -16.73 -26.05 10.26
N LEU A 48 -17.22 -24.99 10.91
CA LEU A 48 -17.59 -24.99 12.34
C LEU A 48 -18.71 -25.98 12.68
N GLN A 49 -19.51 -26.41 11.70
CA GLN A 49 -20.61 -27.37 11.88
C GLN A 49 -20.20 -28.83 11.67
N THR A 50 -18.92 -29.09 11.39
CA THR A 50 -18.42 -30.41 11.01
C THR A 50 -17.35 -30.94 11.93
N HIS A 51 -17.07 -32.24 11.81
CA HIS A 51 -15.98 -32.92 12.52
C HIS A 51 -14.57 -32.42 12.13
N TYR A 52 -14.45 -31.60 11.08
CA TYR A 52 -13.19 -30.95 10.70
C TYR A 52 -12.79 -29.82 11.66
N PHE A 53 -13.74 -29.31 12.46
CA PHE A 53 -13.43 -28.35 13.52
C PHE A 53 -12.66 -29.02 14.65
N GLN A 54 -11.51 -28.45 15.00
CA GLN A 54 -10.67 -28.93 16.09
C GLN A 54 -10.24 -27.81 17.00
N TYR A 55 -10.26 -28.11 18.30
CA TYR A 55 -9.71 -27.22 19.30
C TYR A 55 -8.19 -27.07 19.11
N GLY A 56 -7.73 -25.83 19.23
CA GLY A 56 -6.30 -25.52 19.25
C GLY A 56 -5.69 -25.70 20.63
N SER A 57 -4.36 -25.82 20.64
CA SER A 57 -3.54 -25.64 21.84
C SER A 57 -3.77 -24.28 22.49
N GLU A 58 -3.33 -24.12 23.74
CA GLU A 58 -3.41 -22.87 24.49
C GLU A 58 -2.78 -21.69 23.75
N ALA A 59 -1.60 -21.86 23.14
CA ALA A 59 -0.94 -20.82 22.35
C ALA A 59 -1.82 -20.35 21.17
N SER A 60 -2.49 -21.30 20.52
CA SER A 60 -3.42 -21.03 19.42
C SER A 60 -4.63 -20.20 19.86
N GLN A 61 -5.14 -20.45 21.07
CA GLN A 61 -6.27 -19.72 21.64
C GLN A 61 -5.88 -18.31 22.05
N ARG A 62 -4.71 -18.16 22.69
CA ARG A 62 -4.14 -16.86 23.02
C ARG A 62 -3.96 -16.01 21.75
N PHE A 63 -3.50 -16.61 20.65
CA PHE A 63 -3.41 -15.90 19.37
C PHE A 63 -4.76 -15.34 18.92
N PHE A 64 -5.83 -16.14 18.96
CA PHE A 64 -7.16 -15.66 18.58
C PHE A 64 -7.73 -14.60 19.53
N GLN A 65 -7.47 -14.73 20.84
CA GLN A 65 -7.87 -13.70 21.82
C GLN A 65 -7.17 -12.37 21.54
N MET A 66 -5.85 -12.41 21.26
CA MET A 66 -5.10 -11.23 20.88
C MET A 66 -5.57 -10.66 19.55
N CYS A 67 -5.88 -11.50 18.57
CA CYS A 67 -6.43 -11.07 17.29
C CYS A 67 -7.80 -10.39 17.46
N LEU A 68 -8.69 -10.94 18.29
CA LEU A 68 -9.98 -10.33 18.57
C LEU A 68 -9.83 -8.98 19.28
N ALA A 69 -8.97 -8.90 20.29
CA ALA A 69 -8.67 -7.64 20.97
C ALA A 69 -8.05 -6.62 20.01
N TRP A 70 -7.13 -7.04 19.15
CA TRP A 70 -6.54 -6.21 18.11
C TRP A 70 -7.59 -5.67 17.13
N LEU A 71 -8.53 -6.51 16.67
CA LEU A 71 -9.64 -6.08 15.81
C LEU A 71 -10.53 -5.03 16.50
N VAL A 72 -10.74 -5.12 17.81
CA VAL A 72 -11.48 -4.07 18.55
C VAL A 72 -10.72 -2.75 18.50
N ILE A 73 -9.40 -2.77 18.73
CA ILE A 73 -8.55 -1.57 18.64
C ILE A 73 -8.57 -0.98 17.23
N LEU A 74 -8.49 -1.82 16.19
CA LEU A 74 -8.60 -1.36 14.81
C LEU A 74 -9.98 -0.77 14.49
N GLY A 75 -11.05 -1.33 15.04
CA GLY A 75 -12.41 -0.79 14.89
C GLY A 75 -12.54 0.60 15.51
N ILE A 76 -11.98 0.80 16.71
CA ILE A 76 -11.92 2.12 17.36
C ILE A 76 -11.13 3.10 16.50
N SER A 77 -9.93 2.70 16.03
CA SER A 77 -9.10 3.50 15.12
C SER A 77 -9.84 3.89 13.83
N ALA A 78 -10.59 2.96 13.23
CA ALA A 78 -11.35 3.23 12.02
C ALA A 78 -12.50 4.22 12.23
N ILE A 79 -13.16 4.18 13.38
CA ILE A 79 -14.26 5.09 13.74
C ILE A 79 -13.72 6.49 14.07
N LEU A 80 -12.61 6.57 14.81
CA LEU A 80 -11.96 7.83 15.21
C LEU A 80 -11.02 8.40 14.14
N SER A 81 -10.98 7.77 12.96
CA SER A 81 -10.13 8.16 11.84
C SER A 81 -10.38 9.61 11.41
N VAL A 82 -9.35 10.25 10.86
CA VAL A 82 -9.49 11.52 10.13
C VAL A 82 -10.39 11.38 8.89
N ASP A 83 -10.53 10.17 8.36
CA ASP A 83 -11.44 9.80 7.28
C ASP A 83 -12.05 8.41 7.50
N PRO A 84 -13.15 8.32 8.26
CA PRO A 84 -13.83 7.05 8.52
C PRO A 84 -14.38 6.40 7.25
N THR A 85 -14.66 7.18 6.20
CA THR A 85 -15.23 6.64 4.94
C THR A 85 -14.23 5.79 4.19
N THR A 86 -12.93 6.07 4.38
CA THR A 86 -11.82 5.28 3.86
C THR A 86 -11.38 4.19 4.85
N SER A 87 -11.34 4.48 6.15
CA SER A 87 -10.85 3.53 7.15
C SER A 87 -11.79 2.34 7.41
N ILE A 88 -13.11 2.54 7.41
CA ILE A 88 -14.08 1.47 7.71
C ILE A 88 -14.03 0.34 6.67
N PRO A 89 -14.01 0.60 5.34
CA PRO A 89 -13.82 -0.46 4.35
C PRO A 89 -12.54 -1.29 4.56
N ILE A 90 -11.44 -0.63 4.95
CA ILE A 90 -10.16 -1.31 5.24
C ILE A 90 -10.26 -2.14 6.51
N PHE A 91 -10.96 -1.68 7.54
CA PHE A 91 -11.25 -2.48 8.73
C PHE A 91 -12.03 -3.76 8.37
N VAL A 92 -13.07 -3.64 7.53
CA VAL A 92 -13.84 -4.81 7.04
C VAL A 92 -12.94 -5.75 6.22
N LYS A 93 -12.01 -5.21 5.40
CA LYS A 93 -10.96 -6.01 4.71
C LYS A 93 -10.12 -6.82 5.70
N ILE A 94 -9.67 -6.22 6.80
CA ILE A 94 -8.86 -6.91 7.82
C ILE A 94 -9.67 -8.01 8.55
N ILE A 95 -10.94 -7.77 8.88
CA ILE A 95 -11.83 -8.82 9.40
C ILE A 95 -11.91 -9.97 8.38
N GLY A 96 -12.07 -9.64 7.09
CA GLY A 96 -12.01 -10.59 5.99
C GLY A 96 -10.77 -11.47 6.00
N LEU A 97 -9.59 -10.87 6.15
CA LEU A 97 -8.31 -11.58 6.22
C LEU A 97 -8.23 -12.49 7.46
N ALA A 98 -8.76 -12.06 8.61
CA ALA A 98 -8.85 -12.91 9.80
C ALA A 98 -9.76 -14.12 9.58
N LEU A 99 -10.90 -13.93 8.89
CA LEU A 99 -11.79 -15.03 8.50
C LEU A 99 -11.12 -15.98 7.50
N THR A 100 -10.37 -15.45 6.52
CA THR A 100 -9.58 -16.27 5.58
C THR A 100 -8.55 -17.10 6.33
N CYS A 101 -7.78 -16.49 7.26
CA CYS A 101 -6.83 -17.20 8.11
C CYS A 101 -7.50 -18.34 8.91
N GLY A 102 -8.66 -18.05 9.51
CA GLY A 102 -9.49 -19.03 10.22
C GLY A 102 -9.94 -20.17 9.31
N SER A 103 -10.40 -19.87 8.09
CA SER A 103 -10.81 -20.91 7.12
C SER A 103 -9.64 -21.84 6.77
N ILE A 104 -8.45 -21.28 6.48
CA ILE A 104 -7.28 -22.06 6.07
C ILE A 104 -6.81 -23.00 7.17
N ARG A 105 -6.82 -22.53 8.42
CA ARG A 105 -6.50 -23.37 9.58
C ARG A 105 -7.27 -24.70 9.57
N TYR A 106 -8.56 -24.65 9.25
CA TYR A 106 -9.43 -25.83 9.27
C TYR A 106 -9.45 -26.59 7.94
N CYS A 107 -9.03 -25.99 6.81
CA CYS A 107 -8.94 -26.66 5.51
C CYS A 107 -7.74 -27.63 5.39
N LEU A 108 -6.63 -27.33 6.07
CA LEU A 108 -5.36 -28.09 5.98
C LEU A 108 -5.39 -29.40 6.79
N TYR A 109 -6.47 -30.17 6.69
CA TYR A 109 -6.64 -31.44 7.40
C TYR A 109 -6.30 -32.67 6.55
N HIS A 110 -6.39 -32.54 5.22
CA HIS A 110 -6.16 -33.62 4.27
C HIS A 110 -4.86 -33.41 3.49
N GLU A 111 -4.10 -34.49 3.25
CA GLU A 111 -2.91 -34.48 2.37
C GLU A 111 -3.25 -33.92 0.97
N ARG A 112 -4.46 -34.20 0.47
CA ARG A 112 -4.96 -33.67 -0.80
C ARG A 112 -4.96 -32.13 -0.81
N THR A 113 -5.32 -31.50 0.31
CA THR A 113 -5.33 -30.03 0.43
C THR A 113 -3.91 -29.47 0.31
N SER A 114 -2.93 -30.07 0.98
CA SER A 114 -1.52 -29.66 0.89
C SER A 114 -0.97 -29.79 -0.53
N ALA A 115 -1.27 -30.91 -1.21
CA ALA A 115 -0.89 -31.11 -2.61
C ALA A 115 -1.48 -30.03 -3.54
N ILE A 116 -2.77 -29.70 -3.38
CA ILE A 116 -3.43 -28.66 -4.18
C ILE A 116 -2.85 -27.26 -3.88
N LEU A 117 -2.53 -26.95 -2.62
CA LEU A 117 -1.85 -25.71 -2.26
C LEU A 117 -0.50 -25.58 -2.97
N PHE A 118 0.33 -26.64 -2.94
CA PHE A 118 1.65 -26.62 -3.57
C PHE A 118 1.55 -26.54 -5.09
N MET A 119 0.61 -27.26 -5.70
CA MET A 119 0.34 -27.16 -7.14
C MET A 119 -0.14 -25.75 -7.51
N GLY A 120 -1.08 -25.17 -6.76
CA GLY A 120 -1.58 -23.81 -6.96
C GLY A 120 -0.47 -22.77 -6.88
N ALA A 121 0.38 -22.84 -5.85
CA ALA A 121 1.55 -21.98 -5.70
C ALA A 121 2.54 -22.12 -6.87
N SER A 122 2.74 -23.34 -7.37
CA SER A 122 3.68 -23.62 -8.46
C SER A 122 3.19 -23.13 -9.81
N ILE A 123 1.91 -23.32 -10.11
CA ILE A 123 1.28 -22.78 -11.33
C ILE A 123 1.26 -21.26 -11.26
N SER A 124 0.96 -20.68 -10.08
CA SER A 124 0.99 -19.24 -9.86
C SER A 124 2.39 -18.67 -10.13
N ALA A 125 3.44 -19.29 -9.57
CA ALA A 125 4.82 -18.88 -9.80
C ALA A 125 5.26 -19.02 -11.26
N LEU A 126 4.85 -20.08 -11.94
CA LEU A 126 5.14 -20.28 -13.37
C LEU A 126 4.48 -19.19 -14.23
N ALA A 127 3.19 -18.91 -14.01
CA ALA A 127 2.45 -17.90 -14.76
C ALA A 127 3.05 -16.50 -14.57
N HIS A 128 3.30 -16.11 -13.32
CA HIS A 128 3.88 -14.81 -13.00
C HIS A 128 5.35 -14.71 -13.43
N GLY A 129 6.11 -15.80 -13.34
CA GLY A 129 7.51 -15.87 -13.79
C GLY A 129 7.63 -15.72 -15.30
N LEU A 130 6.82 -16.45 -16.08
CA LEU A 130 6.77 -16.31 -17.54
C LEU A 130 6.33 -14.92 -17.97
N PHE A 131 5.31 -14.35 -17.32
CA PHE A 131 4.88 -12.98 -17.56
C PHE A 131 6.02 -11.98 -17.30
N GLY A 132 6.77 -12.16 -16.21
CA GLY A 132 7.90 -11.30 -15.89
C GLY A 132 9.06 -11.40 -16.87
N VAL A 133 9.36 -12.60 -17.37
CA VAL A 133 10.34 -12.79 -18.45
C VAL A 133 9.91 -12.02 -19.70
N PHE A 134 8.63 -12.12 -20.07
CA PHE A 134 8.07 -11.38 -21.20
C PHE A 134 8.17 -9.87 -21.02
N GLU A 135 7.80 -9.35 -19.85
CA GLU A 135 7.91 -7.92 -19.50
C GLU A 135 9.35 -7.40 -19.60
N TYR A 136 10.31 -8.19 -19.11
CA TYR A 136 11.74 -7.85 -19.22
C TYR A 136 12.22 -7.79 -20.67
N PHE A 137 11.76 -8.71 -21.53
CA PHE A 137 12.10 -8.69 -22.95
C PHE A 137 11.51 -7.49 -23.69
N GLN A 138 10.32 -7.03 -23.29
CA GLN A 138 9.72 -5.82 -23.84
C GLN A 138 10.55 -4.56 -23.53
N GLY A 139 11.29 -4.56 -22.42
CA GLY A 139 12.12 -3.42 -22.07
C GLY A 139 11.31 -2.23 -21.57
N LEU A 140 10.24 -2.47 -20.79
CA LEU A 140 9.39 -1.39 -20.28
C LEU A 140 10.21 -0.35 -19.50
N PRO A 141 9.90 0.96 -19.68
CA PRO A 141 10.64 2.03 -19.05
C PRO A 141 10.52 1.96 -17.53
N VAL A 142 11.65 2.13 -16.85
CA VAL A 142 11.71 2.13 -15.38
C VAL A 142 11.43 3.54 -14.86
N PRO A 143 10.44 3.74 -13.98
CA PRO A 143 10.22 5.01 -13.31
C PRO A 143 11.50 5.51 -12.62
N PRO A 144 11.84 6.82 -12.70
CA PRO A 144 13.04 7.36 -12.07
C PRO A 144 13.13 7.11 -10.56
N SER A 145 11.99 7.01 -9.87
CA SER A 145 11.91 6.72 -8.43
C SER A 145 12.28 5.27 -8.07
N TRP A 146 12.31 4.34 -9.03
CA TRP A 146 12.55 2.93 -8.76
C TRP A 146 14.02 2.53 -8.81
N LEU A 147 14.89 3.38 -9.36
CA LEU A 147 16.27 3.02 -9.63
C LEU A 147 17.20 4.22 -9.51
N ASP A 148 18.37 4.00 -8.90
CA ASP A 148 19.41 5.02 -8.85
C ASP A 148 19.82 5.45 -10.27
N PRO A 149 20.02 6.75 -10.54
CA PRO A 149 20.40 7.24 -11.87
C PRO A 149 21.64 6.53 -12.45
N GLY A 150 22.62 6.21 -11.60
CA GLY A 150 23.84 5.49 -12.01
C GLY A 150 23.61 4.04 -12.46
N MET A 151 22.44 3.46 -12.18
CA MET A 151 22.07 2.09 -12.58
C MET A 151 21.14 2.07 -13.80
N ALA A 152 20.60 3.22 -14.23
CA ALA A 152 19.65 3.30 -15.35
C ALA A 152 20.23 2.83 -16.68
N GLY A 153 21.56 2.90 -16.86
CA GLY A 153 22.26 2.36 -18.02
C GLY A 153 22.61 0.86 -17.93
N ILE A 154 22.46 0.23 -16.76
CA ILE A 154 22.85 -1.16 -16.50
C ILE A 154 21.62 -2.06 -16.42
N ILE A 155 20.54 -1.58 -15.79
CA ILE A 155 19.29 -2.33 -15.62
C ILE A 155 18.33 -1.89 -16.71
N ARG A 156 18.05 -2.80 -17.64
CA ARG A 156 17.11 -2.58 -18.74
C ARG A 156 15.70 -2.28 -18.24
N THR A 157 15.15 -3.16 -17.41
CA THR A 157 13.78 -3.09 -16.89
C THR A 157 13.72 -3.74 -15.52
N ARG A 158 12.89 -3.18 -14.63
CA ARG A 158 12.48 -3.82 -13.37
C ARG A 158 11.07 -4.36 -13.54
N VAL A 159 10.94 -5.68 -13.46
CA VAL A 159 9.65 -6.36 -13.65
C VAL A 159 8.73 -6.10 -12.45
N ALA A 160 7.53 -5.60 -12.73
CA ALA A 160 6.49 -5.35 -11.75
C ALA A 160 5.28 -6.30 -11.88
N GLY A 161 5.18 -7.03 -12.99
CA GLY A 161 4.09 -7.94 -13.24
C GLY A 161 2.72 -7.25 -13.19
N ILE A 162 1.70 -8.01 -12.82
CA ILE A 162 0.35 -7.50 -12.57
C ILE A 162 0.22 -6.63 -11.32
N PHE A 163 1.27 -6.51 -10.49
CA PHE A 163 1.22 -5.80 -9.21
C PHE A 163 1.56 -4.32 -9.32
N GLY A 164 2.14 -3.89 -10.44
CA GLY A 164 2.52 -2.49 -10.66
C GLY A 164 3.68 -1.98 -9.79
N ASP A 165 4.21 -2.80 -8.87
CA ASP A 165 5.40 -2.51 -8.07
C ASP A 165 6.34 -3.74 -8.03
N PRO A 166 7.64 -3.57 -8.36
CA PRO A 166 8.59 -4.66 -8.43
C PRO A 166 8.91 -5.29 -7.06
N ASN A 167 8.75 -4.55 -5.96
CA ASN A 167 8.97 -5.07 -4.62
C ASN A 167 7.82 -5.98 -4.19
N ILE A 168 6.58 -5.62 -4.52
CA ILE A 168 5.38 -6.43 -4.30
C ILE A 168 5.43 -7.71 -5.14
N TYR A 169 5.72 -7.59 -6.42
CA TYR A 169 5.89 -8.73 -7.33
C TYR A 169 7.00 -9.68 -6.85
N GLY A 170 8.16 -9.11 -6.48
CA GLY A 170 9.28 -9.88 -5.96
C GLY A 170 8.92 -10.66 -4.69
N VAL A 171 8.38 -10.01 -3.65
CA VAL A 171 8.06 -10.74 -2.41
C VAL A 171 6.97 -11.78 -2.63
N TYR A 172 6.00 -11.50 -3.50
CA TYR A 172 4.96 -12.47 -3.84
C TYR A 172 5.58 -13.76 -4.40
N LEU A 173 6.46 -13.67 -5.40
CA LEU A 173 7.19 -14.82 -5.94
C LEU A 173 8.10 -15.48 -4.89
N GLY A 174 8.81 -14.69 -4.10
CA GLY A 174 9.66 -15.17 -3.01
C GLY A 174 8.89 -15.97 -1.96
N ALA A 175 7.65 -15.56 -1.67
CA ALA A 175 6.73 -16.24 -0.76
C ALA A 175 6.11 -17.52 -1.34
N LEU A 176 6.12 -17.72 -2.67
CA LEU A 176 5.69 -18.98 -3.27
C LEU A 176 6.78 -20.06 -3.21
N ILE A 177 8.05 -19.67 -3.23
CA ILE A 177 9.20 -20.60 -3.24
C ILE A 177 9.11 -21.70 -2.16
N PRO A 178 8.80 -21.41 -0.88
CA PRO A 178 8.71 -22.45 0.14
C PRO A 178 7.67 -23.53 -0.15
N PHE A 179 6.53 -23.17 -0.74
CA PHE A 179 5.48 -24.11 -1.14
C PHE A 179 5.93 -24.98 -2.33
N ILE A 180 6.64 -24.39 -3.30
CA ILE A 180 7.18 -25.11 -4.47
C ILE A 180 8.23 -26.13 -4.01
N VAL A 181 9.15 -25.71 -3.14
CA VAL A 181 10.17 -26.59 -2.56
C VAL A 181 9.51 -27.73 -1.79
N ALA A 182 8.50 -27.45 -0.97
CA ALA A 182 7.74 -28.51 -0.28
C ALA A 182 7.11 -29.51 -1.27
N GLY A 183 6.57 -29.04 -2.41
CA GLY A 183 6.03 -29.88 -3.49
C GLY A 183 7.04 -30.87 -4.08
N ILE A 184 8.33 -30.50 -4.18
CA ILE A 184 9.40 -31.41 -4.65
C ILE A 184 9.57 -32.63 -3.72
N PHE A 185 9.32 -32.45 -2.42
CA PHE A 185 9.56 -33.48 -1.41
C PHE A 185 8.33 -34.28 -1.01
N ILE A 186 7.11 -33.83 -1.31
CA ILE A 186 5.89 -34.56 -0.95
C ILE A 186 5.64 -35.81 -1.84
N HIS A 187 6.17 -35.84 -3.07
CA HIS A 187 6.07 -36.99 -3.98
C HIS A 187 7.46 -37.58 -4.33
N PRO A 188 8.16 -38.23 -3.38
CA PRO A 188 9.58 -38.54 -3.52
C PRO A 188 9.94 -39.50 -4.66
N ASN A 189 8.98 -40.33 -5.10
CA ASN A 189 9.18 -41.37 -6.11
C ASN A 189 8.68 -40.98 -7.51
N GLN A 190 8.09 -39.79 -7.67
CA GLN A 190 7.49 -39.39 -8.95
C GLN A 190 8.31 -38.30 -9.63
N VAL A 191 9.09 -38.71 -10.64
CA VAL A 191 10.01 -37.83 -11.37
C VAL A 191 9.27 -36.69 -12.08
N ALA A 192 8.09 -36.97 -12.64
CA ALA A 192 7.26 -35.95 -13.31
C ALA A 192 6.94 -34.76 -12.38
N PHE A 193 6.59 -35.01 -11.13
CA PHE A 193 6.36 -33.95 -10.14
C PHE A 193 7.65 -33.20 -9.81
N THR A 194 8.79 -33.90 -9.67
CA THR A 194 10.09 -33.24 -9.43
C THR A 194 10.44 -32.29 -10.58
N ILE A 195 10.24 -32.72 -11.84
CA ILE A 195 10.46 -31.89 -13.02
C ILE A 195 9.52 -30.69 -13.02
N PHE A 196 8.22 -30.91 -12.84
CA PHE A 196 7.20 -29.87 -12.81
C PHE A 196 7.53 -28.79 -11.77
N PHE A 197 7.75 -29.16 -10.51
CA PHE A 197 8.07 -28.22 -9.45
C PHE A 197 9.41 -27.51 -9.69
N SER A 198 10.40 -28.17 -10.31
CA SER A 198 11.69 -27.54 -10.64
C SER A 198 11.55 -26.50 -11.76
N ILE A 199 10.72 -26.75 -12.76
CA ILE A 199 10.39 -25.77 -13.81
C ILE A 199 9.69 -24.55 -13.19
N CYS A 200 8.68 -24.78 -12.34
CA CYS A 200 7.99 -23.71 -11.63
C CYS A 200 8.94 -22.90 -10.72
N LEU A 201 9.84 -23.57 -10.01
CA LEU A 201 10.86 -22.93 -9.17
C LEU A 201 11.82 -22.08 -10.01
N PHE A 202 12.24 -22.59 -11.17
CA PHE A 202 13.12 -21.87 -12.09
C PHE A 202 12.48 -20.59 -12.61
N PHE A 203 11.27 -20.67 -13.18
CA PHE A 203 10.59 -19.47 -13.71
C PHE A 203 10.15 -18.51 -12.61
N GLY A 204 9.67 -19.01 -11.46
CA GLY A 204 9.35 -18.16 -10.32
C GLY A 204 10.58 -17.47 -9.73
N GLY A 205 11.71 -18.19 -9.64
CA GLY A 205 13.00 -17.63 -9.24
C GLY A 205 13.53 -16.61 -10.24
N LEU A 206 13.39 -16.86 -11.54
CA LEU A 206 13.78 -15.93 -12.59
C LEU A 206 12.95 -14.65 -12.53
N GLY A 207 11.62 -14.75 -12.40
CA GLY A 207 10.75 -13.59 -12.16
C GLY A 207 11.17 -12.80 -10.92
N LEU A 208 11.44 -13.48 -9.81
CA LEU A 208 11.98 -12.86 -8.60
C LEU A 208 13.25 -12.07 -8.93
N LEU A 209 14.24 -12.68 -9.59
CA LEU A 209 15.47 -11.99 -10.00
C LEU A 209 15.19 -10.76 -10.88
N LEU A 210 14.32 -10.87 -11.87
CA LEU A 210 14.00 -9.78 -12.80
C LEU A 210 13.27 -8.60 -12.14
N SER A 211 12.73 -8.77 -10.92
CA SER A 211 12.17 -7.67 -10.13
C SER A 211 13.24 -6.68 -9.63
N PHE A 212 14.50 -7.11 -9.54
CA PHE A 212 15.59 -6.37 -8.90
C PHE A 212 15.26 -5.85 -7.48
N SER A 213 14.36 -6.55 -6.77
CA SER A 213 13.94 -6.23 -5.40
C SER A 213 14.83 -6.94 -4.38
N ARG A 214 15.76 -6.17 -3.79
CA ARG A 214 16.69 -6.65 -2.77
C ARG A 214 16.00 -7.19 -1.52
N GLY A 215 14.96 -6.48 -1.06
CA GLY A 215 14.14 -6.92 0.07
C GLY A 215 13.50 -8.27 -0.21
N ALA A 216 12.99 -8.47 -1.44
CA ALA A 216 12.40 -9.74 -1.86
C ALA A 216 13.43 -10.89 -1.90
N TYR A 217 14.66 -10.62 -2.34
CA TYR A 217 15.73 -11.63 -2.31
C TYR A 217 16.05 -12.06 -0.88
N LEU A 218 16.31 -11.09 -0.01
CA LEU A 218 16.72 -11.35 1.37
C LEU A 218 15.62 -12.08 2.16
N SER A 219 14.37 -11.65 1.98
CA SER A 219 13.21 -12.30 2.60
C SER A 219 12.99 -13.72 2.09
N ALA A 220 13.10 -13.97 0.78
CA ALA A 220 12.98 -15.31 0.22
C ALA A 220 14.07 -16.25 0.75
N ILE A 221 15.31 -15.76 0.86
CA ILE A 221 16.44 -16.50 1.46
C ILE A 221 16.14 -16.80 2.94
N ALA A 222 15.69 -15.81 3.72
CA ALA A 222 15.34 -15.99 5.12
C ALA A 222 14.24 -17.05 5.31
N GLY A 223 13.19 -16.99 4.48
CA GLY A 223 12.15 -18.01 4.44
C GLY A 223 12.72 -19.39 4.15
N LEU A 224 13.52 -19.55 3.10
CA LEU A 224 14.15 -20.82 2.73
C LEU A 224 15.03 -21.40 3.84
N VAL A 225 15.83 -20.56 4.52
CA VAL A 225 16.65 -20.97 5.66
C VAL A 225 15.78 -21.58 6.76
N ILE A 226 14.62 -20.97 7.05
CA ILE A 226 13.68 -21.49 8.04
C ILE A 226 13.05 -22.81 7.57
N LEU A 227 12.66 -22.94 6.31
CA LEU A 227 12.14 -24.21 5.77
C LEU A 227 13.18 -25.33 5.94
N VAL A 228 14.43 -25.07 5.55
CA VAL A 228 15.54 -26.01 5.70
C VAL A 228 15.81 -26.34 7.16
N ALA A 229 15.78 -25.35 8.05
CA ALA A 229 16.01 -25.55 9.48
C ALA A 229 14.94 -26.47 10.11
N ILE A 230 13.66 -26.25 9.78
CA ILE A 230 12.55 -27.08 10.26
C ILE A 230 12.62 -28.49 9.65
N LYS A 231 12.85 -28.60 8.34
CA LYS A 231 12.74 -29.87 7.60
C LYS A 231 14.07 -30.59 7.33
N LYS A 232 15.19 -30.14 7.91
CA LYS A 232 16.54 -30.71 7.71
C LYS A 232 16.59 -32.24 7.58
N PRO A 233 16.02 -33.06 8.49
CA PRO A 233 16.08 -34.52 8.38
C PRO A 233 15.23 -35.10 7.24
N ALA A 234 14.22 -34.38 6.75
CA ALA A 234 13.29 -34.83 5.72
C ALA A 234 13.77 -34.57 4.27
N PHE A 235 14.87 -33.84 4.08
CA PHE A 235 15.47 -33.59 2.76
C PHE A 235 16.21 -34.82 2.24
N ASN A 236 15.46 -35.84 1.80
CA ASN A 236 16.03 -37.02 1.15
C ASN A 236 16.34 -36.73 -0.33
N TRP A 237 17.57 -36.29 -0.58
CA TRP A 237 18.10 -36.00 -1.91
C TRP A 237 18.61 -37.29 -2.58
N ASN A 238 17.75 -37.97 -3.32
CA ASN A 238 18.20 -39.05 -4.20
C ASN A 238 19.00 -38.50 -5.41
N SER A 239 19.79 -39.36 -6.07
CA SER A 239 20.68 -38.94 -7.16
C SER A 239 19.95 -38.24 -8.32
N ARG A 240 18.69 -38.62 -8.59
CA ARG A 240 17.86 -38.00 -9.63
C ARG A 240 17.46 -36.57 -9.27
N LYS A 241 16.97 -36.34 -8.05
CA LYS A 241 16.64 -35.00 -7.54
C LYS A 241 17.87 -34.09 -7.55
N LYS A 242 19.02 -34.61 -7.11
CA LYS A 242 20.29 -33.87 -7.16
C LYS A 242 20.62 -33.44 -8.59
N ALA A 243 20.56 -34.35 -9.55
CA ALA A 243 20.85 -34.05 -10.96
C ALA A 243 19.89 -32.99 -11.53
N ILE A 244 18.57 -33.17 -11.34
CA ILE A 244 17.56 -32.24 -11.86
C ILE A 244 17.73 -30.85 -11.23
N SER A 245 17.82 -30.77 -9.91
CA SER A 245 17.99 -29.49 -9.22
C SER A 245 19.34 -28.85 -9.52
N ALA A 246 20.41 -29.62 -9.76
CA ALA A 246 21.70 -29.08 -10.19
C ALA A 246 21.62 -28.43 -11.57
N VAL A 247 20.88 -29.02 -12.52
CA VAL A 247 20.66 -28.42 -13.85
C VAL A 247 19.93 -27.08 -13.73
N PHE A 248 18.80 -27.04 -13.01
CA PHE A 248 18.06 -25.80 -12.83
C PHE A 248 18.82 -24.77 -12.00
N MET A 249 19.61 -25.20 -11.01
CA MET A 249 20.50 -24.31 -10.27
C MET A 249 21.59 -23.74 -11.18
N ALA A 250 22.24 -24.55 -12.03
CA ALA A 250 23.22 -24.07 -12.97
C ALA A 250 22.62 -23.04 -13.94
N LEU A 251 21.43 -23.33 -14.49
CA LEU A 251 20.68 -22.37 -15.31
C LEU A 251 20.37 -21.08 -14.55
N PHE A 252 19.99 -21.18 -13.28
CA PHE A 252 19.71 -20.02 -12.43
C PHE A 252 20.97 -19.20 -12.11
N LEU A 253 22.10 -19.85 -11.85
CA LEU A 253 23.37 -19.19 -11.55
C LEU A 253 23.90 -18.37 -12.73
N VAL A 254 23.59 -18.75 -13.98
CA VAL A 254 23.91 -17.92 -15.16
C VAL A 254 23.27 -16.53 -15.05
N PHE A 255 22.08 -16.42 -14.46
CA PHE A 255 21.40 -15.14 -14.24
C PHE A 255 21.94 -14.37 -13.02
N LEU A 256 22.80 -14.93 -12.18
CA LEU A 256 23.48 -14.13 -11.16
C LEU A 256 24.67 -13.34 -11.73
N ILE A 257 25.03 -13.60 -12.99
CA ILE A 257 26.08 -12.89 -13.73
C ILE A 257 25.49 -11.59 -14.31
N GLY A 258 26.26 -10.50 -14.28
CA GLY A 258 25.86 -9.22 -14.88
C GLY A 258 25.09 -8.28 -13.94
N PRO A 259 23.98 -7.64 -14.38
CA PRO A 259 23.30 -6.55 -13.64
C PRO A 259 22.82 -6.97 -12.23
N PHE A 260 22.51 -8.26 -12.06
CA PHE A 260 22.01 -8.83 -10.80
C PHE A 260 23.06 -8.80 -9.68
N LYS A 261 24.35 -9.03 -10.00
CA LYS A 261 25.46 -8.93 -9.06
C LYS A 261 25.51 -7.54 -8.41
N TYR A 262 25.33 -6.48 -9.20
CA TYR A 262 25.37 -5.11 -8.70
C TYR A 262 24.23 -4.81 -7.72
N ARG A 263 23.04 -5.39 -7.94
CA ARG A 263 21.91 -5.24 -7.02
C ARG A 263 22.07 -6.05 -5.75
N PHE A 264 22.72 -7.21 -5.79
CA PHE A 264 23.09 -7.93 -4.57
C PHE A 264 24.14 -7.17 -3.76
N LEU A 265 25.18 -6.64 -4.40
CA LEU A 265 26.22 -5.88 -3.72
C LEU A 265 25.70 -4.55 -3.14
N SER A 266 24.71 -3.92 -3.77
CA SER A 266 24.14 -2.68 -3.26
C SER A 266 23.30 -2.86 -1.99
N ILE A 267 22.95 -4.08 -1.57
CA ILE A 267 22.26 -4.34 -0.29
C ILE A 267 23.04 -3.73 0.89
N VAL A 268 24.37 -3.74 0.82
CA VAL A 268 25.26 -3.28 1.90
C VAL A 268 25.68 -1.81 1.71
N ASN A 269 25.21 -1.12 0.67
CA ASN A 269 25.62 0.27 0.40
C ASN A 269 24.65 1.29 1.05
N PRO A 270 25.08 2.03 2.09
CA PRO A 270 24.22 2.99 2.78
C PRO A 270 23.89 4.26 1.98
N LYS A 271 24.59 4.52 0.86
CA LYS A 271 24.35 5.71 -0.01
C LYS A 271 23.27 5.51 -1.08
N ASP A 272 22.55 4.40 -1.03
CA ASP A 272 21.50 4.06 -2.00
C ASP A 272 20.26 4.95 -1.84
N MET A 273 19.71 5.44 -2.96
CA MET A 273 18.58 6.37 -2.99
C MET A 273 17.35 5.79 -2.27
N THR A 274 17.05 4.50 -2.44
CA THR A 274 15.88 3.88 -1.82
C THR A 274 15.99 3.76 -0.30
N LEU A 275 17.20 3.59 0.24
CA LEU A 275 17.42 3.58 1.69
C LEU A 275 17.30 5.00 2.27
N SER A 276 17.81 6.00 1.54
CA SER A 276 17.74 7.40 1.95
C SER A 276 16.29 7.92 2.07
N GLN A 277 15.44 7.62 1.09
CA GLN A 277 14.02 8.00 1.10
C GLN A 277 13.26 7.39 2.30
N ARG A 278 13.46 6.08 2.56
CA ARG A 278 12.85 5.41 3.71
C ARG A 278 13.33 5.98 5.03
N THR A 279 14.59 6.38 5.11
CA THR A 279 15.16 7.03 6.31
C THR A 279 14.50 8.37 6.57
N LEU A 280 14.26 9.17 5.52
CA LEU A 280 13.53 10.44 5.64
C LEU A 280 12.07 10.24 6.05
N ILE A 281 11.41 9.21 5.50
CA ILE A 281 10.04 8.84 5.90
C ILE A 281 9.98 8.46 7.37
N ASN A 282 10.87 7.57 7.81
CA ASN A 282 10.96 7.17 9.20
C ASN A 282 11.25 8.37 10.10
N LYS A 283 12.11 9.30 9.69
CA LYS A 283 12.39 10.54 10.42
C LYS A 283 11.13 11.41 10.57
N GLY A 284 10.33 11.54 9.51
CA GLY A 284 9.04 12.24 9.57
C GLY A 284 8.06 11.58 10.54
N ILE A 285 7.96 10.25 10.52
CA ILE A 285 7.12 9.49 11.47
C ILE A 285 7.61 9.67 12.91
N TRP A 286 8.92 9.66 13.13
CA TRP A 286 9.51 9.92 14.45
C TRP A 286 9.23 11.33 14.95
N ASN A 287 9.30 12.34 14.08
CA ASN A 287 8.92 13.70 14.45
C ASN A 287 7.43 13.81 14.81
N ALA A 288 6.59 13.00 14.18
CA ALA A 288 5.16 12.93 14.46
C ALA A 288 4.83 12.15 15.74
N PHE A 289 5.77 11.38 16.31
CA PHE A 289 5.53 10.46 17.43
C PHE A 289 4.74 11.09 18.60
N PRO A 290 5.05 12.32 19.07
CA PRO A 290 4.29 12.93 20.17
C PRO A 290 2.87 13.34 19.78
N SER A 291 2.58 13.46 18.49
CA SER A 291 1.29 13.89 17.93
C SER A 291 0.39 12.73 17.50
N VAL A 292 0.90 11.49 17.46
CA VAL A 292 0.09 10.32 17.08
C VAL A 292 -0.91 10.00 18.20
N PRO A 293 -2.23 9.97 17.92
CA PRO A 293 -3.23 9.59 18.91
C PRO A 293 -3.01 8.16 19.42
N ILE A 294 -3.56 7.84 20.60
CA ILE A 294 -3.46 6.49 21.21
C ILE A 294 -3.98 5.39 20.26
N PHE A 295 -5.02 5.70 19.47
CA PHE A 295 -5.61 4.83 18.45
C PHE A 295 -5.17 5.17 17.02
N GLY A 296 -4.13 6.01 16.88
CA GLY A 296 -3.60 6.47 15.60
C GLY A 296 -4.53 7.42 14.85
N PHE A 297 -4.15 7.78 13.62
CA PHE A 297 -4.92 8.66 12.75
C PHE A 297 -6.03 7.97 11.94
N GLY A 298 -6.14 6.64 12.03
CA GLY A 298 -7.08 5.82 11.28
C GLY A 298 -6.43 4.93 10.22
N LEU A 299 -7.07 3.80 9.92
CA LEU A 299 -6.61 2.87 8.89
C LEU A 299 -6.58 3.54 7.50
N HIS A 300 -5.49 3.35 6.76
CA HIS A 300 -5.30 3.89 5.41
C HIS A 300 -5.38 5.43 5.33
N SER A 301 -5.06 6.14 6.41
CA SER A 301 -4.97 7.61 6.42
C SER A 301 -3.53 8.14 6.32
N PHE A 302 -2.53 7.24 6.17
CA PHE A 302 -1.12 7.62 6.14
C PHE A 302 -0.83 8.72 5.11
N ASN A 303 -1.26 8.55 3.86
CA ASN A 303 -1.05 9.53 2.80
C ASN A 303 -1.80 10.87 3.00
N GLN A 304 -2.85 10.89 3.83
CA GLN A 304 -3.60 12.11 4.17
C GLN A 304 -2.92 12.91 5.29
N VAL A 305 -2.26 12.22 6.23
CA VAL A 305 -1.76 12.84 7.47
C VAL A 305 -0.24 12.99 7.48
N TYR A 306 0.51 12.02 6.97
CA TYR A 306 1.97 12.07 6.91
C TYR A 306 2.54 13.31 6.23
N PRO A 307 1.93 13.90 5.17
CA PRO A 307 2.47 15.11 4.53
C PRO A 307 2.72 16.29 5.48
N ARG A 308 2.01 16.38 6.61
CA ARG A 308 2.25 17.39 7.66
C ARG A 308 3.61 17.29 8.33
N PHE A 309 4.16 16.08 8.35
CA PHE A 309 5.36 15.72 9.11
C PHE A 309 6.54 15.39 8.21
N ARG A 310 6.37 15.45 6.88
CA ARG A 310 7.44 15.10 5.95
C ARG A 310 8.59 16.10 6.05
N VAL A 311 9.81 15.57 6.04
CA VAL A 311 11.04 16.35 6.28
C VAL A 311 11.57 16.96 4.98
N VAL A 312 11.23 16.37 3.84
CA VAL A 312 11.71 16.77 2.51
C VAL A 312 10.51 16.77 1.55
N GLY A 313 10.54 17.64 0.55
CA GLY A 313 9.57 17.65 -0.54
C GLY A 313 9.74 16.43 -1.47
N GLY A 314 8.96 16.38 -2.55
CA GLY A 314 8.98 15.31 -3.53
C GLY A 314 7.66 14.56 -3.63
N ASP A 315 7.69 13.43 -4.35
CA ASP A 315 6.54 12.54 -4.51
C ASP A 315 5.95 12.14 -3.16
N TYR A 316 4.62 12.15 -3.09
CA TYR A 316 3.86 11.76 -1.91
C TYR A 316 4.14 10.30 -1.55
N PRO A 317 4.73 10.01 -0.38
CA PRO A 317 4.88 8.63 0.03
C PRO A 317 3.50 8.07 0.37
N MET A 318 3.05 7.12 -0.46
CA MET A 318 1.76 6.45 -0.26
C MET A 318 1.75 5.57 1.00
N ASN A 319 2.92 5.15 1.47
CA ASN A 319 3.11 4.23 2.60
C ASN A 319 4.41 4.55 3.35
N ALA A 320 4.53 4.07 4.60
CA ALA A 320 5.72 4.27 5.41
C ALA A 320 6.93 3.45 4.93
N HIS A 321 6.71 2.46 4.05
CA HIS A 321 7.69 1.42 3.72
C HIS A 321 8.27 0.70 4.96
N ASN A 322 7.48 0.63 6.01
CA ASN A 322 7.70 -0.20 7.19
C ASN A 322 6.32 -0.43 7.82
N GLU A 323 5.86 -1.67 7.79
CA GLU A 323 4.49 -1.98 8.21
C GLU A 323 4.23 -1.68 9.69
N PHE A 324 5.25 -1.85 10.56
CA PHE A 324 5.10 -1.59 11.99
C PHE A 324 5.00 -0.10 12.28
N LEU A 325 5.80 0.73 11.59
CA LEU A 325 5.71 2.18 11.70
C LEU A 325 4.42 2.71 11.07
N GLN A 326 3.97 2.13 9.97
CA GLN A 326 2.68 2.47 9.37
C GLN A 326 1.52 2.11 10.29
N SER A 327 1.53 0.89 10.85
CA SER A 327 0.55 0.43 11.83
C SER A 327 0.54 1.29 13.10
N TYR A 328 1.71 1.75 13.57
CA TYR A 328 1.80 2.72 14.66
C TYR A 328 1.11 4.04 14.29
N PHE A 329 1.45 4.58 13.12
CA PHE A 329 0.94 5.89 12.66
C PHE A 329 -0.58 5.87 12.43
N GLU A 330 -1.09 4.80 11.83
CA GLU A 330 -2.51 4.64 11.50
C GLU A 330 -3.34 4.15 12.70
N CYS A 331 -2.84 3.21 13.50
CA CYS A 331 -3.64 2.52 14.52
C CYS A 331 -3.17 2.72 15.96
N GLY A 332 -2.08 3.47 16.15
CA GLY A 332 -1.56 3.84 17.47
C GLY A 332 -0.76 2.73 18.17
N LEU A 333 -0.18 3.10 19.32
CA LEU A 333 0.74 2.24 20.06
C LEU A 333 0.09 0.94 20.55
N ILE A 334 -1.18 1.00 20.97
CA ILE A 334 -1.89 -0.18 21.50
C ILE A 334 -2.01 -1.26 20.41
N SER A 335 -2.33 -0.87 19.17
CA SER A 335 -2.43 -1.79 18.04
C SER A 335 -1.10 -2.53 17.81
N VAL A 336 0.01 -1.80 17.86
CA VAL A 336 1.36 -2.37 17.67
C VAL A 336 1.74 -3.34 18.78
N ILE A 337 1.36 -3.08 20.03
CA ILE A 337 1.59 -4.03 21.14
C ILE A 337 0.90 -5.37 20.89
N PHE A 338 -0.36 -5.35 20.45
CA PHE A 338 -1.08 -6.58 20.09
C PHE A 338 -0.45 -7.27 18.88
N LEU A 339 -0.03 -6.51 17.85
CA LEU A 339 0.65 -7.05 16.69
C LEU A 339 1.96 -7.76 17.07
N ILE A 340 2.79 -7.11 17.89
CA ILE A 340 4.05 -7.69 18.42
C ILE A 340 3.75 -8.97 19.20
N GLY A 341 2.72 -8.98 20.05
CA GLY A 341 2.36 -10.17 20.82
C GLY A 341 1.85 -11.33 19.95
N MET A 342 1.04 -11.05 18.93
CA MET A 342 0.63 -12.05 17.93
C MET A 342 1.83 -12.63 17.17
N CYS A 343 2.75 -11.77 16.70
CA CYS A 343 4.01 -12.20 16.10
C CYS A 343 4.83 -13.05 17.08
N GLY A 344 4.90 -12.64 18.36
CA GLY A 344 5.61 -13.37 19.42
C GLY A 344 5.10 -14.79 19.60
N ILE A 345 3.78 -15.02 19.54
CA ILE A 345 3.19 -16.37 19.58
C ILE A 345 3.61 -17.20 18.37
N LEU A 346 3.61 -16.62 17.17
CA LEU A 346 4.04 -17.30 15.94
C LEU A 346 5.54 -17.66 15.99
N PHE A 347 6.38 -16.73 16.46
CA PHE A 347 7.82 -16.98 16.66
C PHE A 347 8.08 -18.03 17.75
N PHE A 348 7.31 -18.02 18.82
CA PHE A 348 7.39 -19.04 19.87
C PHE A 348 7.10 -20.44 19.29
N GLN A 349 6.02 -20.56 18.50
CA GLN A 349 5.70 -21.83 17.83
C GLN A 349 6.81 -22.29 16.90
N LEU A 350 7.40 -21.36 16.15
CA LEU A 350 8.55 -21.66 15.28
C LEU A 350 9.75 -22.17 16.10
N GLY A 351 10.02 -21.55 17.25
CA GLY A 351 11.05 -22.02 18.18
C GLY A 351 10.78 -23.44 18.70
N CYS A 352 9.54 -23.77 19.02
CA CYS A 352 9.13 -25.12 19.41
C CYS A 352 9.40 -26.14 18.29
N TRP A 353 9.09 -25.77 17.04
CA TRP A 353 9.35 -26.62 15.86
C TRP A 353 10.83 -26.83 15.57
N LEU A 354 11.67 -25.83 15.81
CA LEU A 354 13.11 -25.95 15.63
C LEU A 354 13.77 -26.87 16.69
N LYS A 355 13.22 -26.91 17.91
CA LYS A 355 13.72 -27.71 19.03
C LYS A 355 13.11 -29.13 19.11
N GLY A 356 11.86 -29.29 18.66
CA GLY A 356 11.11 -30.54 18.77
C GLY A 356 11.47 -31.60 17.71
N SER A 357 10.70 -32.68 17.69
CA SER A 357 10.84 -33.75 16.67
C SER A 357 10.43 -33.21 15.28
N ARG A 358 11.43 -32.81 14.52
CA ARG A 358 11.31 -32.16 13.20
C ARG A 358 10.58 -33.01 12.16
N GLU A 359 10.65 -34.34 12.28
CA GLU A 359 10.01 -35.29 11.36
C GLU A 359 8.48 -35.28 11.48
N ARG A 360 7.93 -34.88 12.63
CA ARG A 360 6.48 -34.85 12.88
C ARG A 360 5.78 -33.60 12.32
N ILE A 361 6.54 -32.57 11.96
CA ILE A 361 5.99 -31.33 11.42
C ILE A 361 5.65 -31.59 9.96
N SER A 362 4.43 -31.27 9.51
CA SER A 362 4.05 -31.48 8.12
C SER A 362 4.71 -30.48 7.17
N TRP A 363 4.68 -30.77 5.86
CA TRP A 363 5.25 -29.88 4.85
C TRP A 363 4.46 -28.58 4.72
N GLU A 364 3.14 -28.61 4.87
CA GLU A 364 2.30 -27.41 4.86
C GLU A 364 2.59 -26.50 6.05
N ASN A 365 2.73 -27.01 7.27
CA ASN A 365 3.04 -26.16 8.43
C ASN A 365 4.46 -25.53 8.30
N ALA A 366 5.45 -26.32 7.86
CA ALA A 366 6.83 -25.85 7.71
C ALA A 366 6.97 -24.81 6.59
N SER A 367 6.33 -25.02 5.44
CA SER A 367 6.31 -24.05 4.35
C SER A 367 5.53 -22.79 4.74
N SER A 368 4.39 -22.90 5.43
CA SER A 368 3.66 -21.76 5.98
C SER A 368 4.49 -20.91 6.95
N ALA A 369 5.27 -21.53 7.85
CA ALA A 369 6.21 -20.79 8.70
C ALA A 369 7.28 -20.06 7.89
N SER A 370 7.81 -20.72 6.86
CA SER A 370 8.79 -20.13 5.94
C SER A 370 8.22 -18.91 5.21
N VAL A 371 6.99 -19.00 4.70
CA VAL A 371 6.29 -17.87 4.05
C VAL A 371 6.02 -16.71 5.01
N PHE A 372 5.62 -17.01 6.25
CA PHE A 372 5.46 -15.98 7.29
C PHE A 372 6.76 -15.20 7.52
N ILE A 373 7.90 -15.90 7.57
CA ILE A 373 9.21 -15.26 7.75
C ILE A 373 9.60 -14.41 6.53
N THR A 374 9.31 -14.88 5.32
CA THR A 374 9.49 -14.07 4.11
C THR A 374 8.75 -12.73 4.23
N PHE A 375 7.47 -12.74 4.55
CA PHE A 375 6.71 -11.49 4.72
C PHE A 375 7.17 -10.65 5.89
N PHE A 376 7.48 -11.27 7.04
CA PHE A 376 7.97 -10.56 8.21
C PHE A 376 9.24 -9.76 7.89
N VAL A 377 10.23 -10.39 7.25
CA VAL A 377 11.49 -9.74 6.85
C VAL A 377 11.25 -8.66 5.80
N GLN A 378 10.40 -8.91 4.80
CA GLN A 378 10.07 -7.89 3.78
C GLN A 378 9.43 -6.65 4.42
N ASN A 379 8.47 -6.84 5.32
CA ASN A 379 7.68 -5.76 5.90
C ASN A 379 8.43 -4.91 6.95
N MET A 380 9.62 -5.33 7.39
CA MET A 380 10.54 -4.45 8.13
C MET A 380 11.02 -3.25 7.29
N SER A 381 10.97 -3.37 5.97
CA SER A 381 11.35 -2.30 5.03
C SER A 381 10.40 -2.21 3.82
N GLY A 382 9.16 -2.65 4.01
CA GLY A 382 8.14 -2.73 2.96
C GLY A 382 6.74 -2.55 3.53
N PHE A 383 5.75 -2.63 2.64
CA PHE A 383 4.32 -2.46 2.91
C PHE A 383 3.50 -3.56 2.22
N SER A 384 4.12 -4.74 2.04
CA SER A 384 3.62 -5.72 1.09
C SER A 384 2.31 -6.38 1.53
N ASP A 385 2.00 -6.40 2.80
CA ASP A 385 0.74 -6.88 3.37
C ASP A 385 -0.44 -5.90 3.22
N ARG A 386 -0.20 -4.68 2.74
CA ARG A 386 -1.28 -3.74 2.39
C ARG A 386 -1.93 -4.09 1.04
N ILE A 387 -1.18 -4.77 0.17
CA ILE A 387 -1.65 -5.23 -1.14
C ILE A 387 -2.41 -6.55 -0.99
N PHE A 388 -3.58 -6.67 -1.62
CA PHE A 388 -4.52 -7.73 -1.28
C PHE A 388 -4.01 -9.16 -1.56
N PRO A 389 -3.47 -9.50 -2.74
CA PRO A 389 -2.98 -10.87 -3.00
C PRO A 389 -1.86 -11.33 -2.05
N THR A 390 -0.94 -10.45 -1.69
CA THR A 390 0.12 -10.73 -0.71
C THR A 390 -0.42 -10.83 0.72
N SER A 391 -1.41 -10.01 1.08
CA SER A 391 -2.12 -10.13 2.38
C SER A 391 -2.86 -11.46 2.51
N ILE A 392 -3.42 -11.99 1.41
CA ILE A 392 -4.04 -13.31 1.36
C ILE A 392 -2.99 -14.41 1.53
N LEU A 393 -1.84 -14.30 0.88
CA LEU A 393 -0.75 -15.25 1.02
C LEU A 393 -0.20 -15.28 2.47
N LEU A 394 -0.11 -14.12 3.12
CA LEU A 394 0.21 -14.01 4.54
C LEU A 394 -0.88 -14.65 5.42
N ALA A 395 -2.17 -14.45 5.12
CA ALA A 395 -3.27 -15.10 5.84
C ALA A 395 -3.23 -16.64 5.68
N VAL A 396 -2.89 -17.15 4.50
CA VAL A 396 -2.65 -18.58 4.24
C VAL A 396 -1.48 -19.09 5.08
N ALA A 397 -0.38 -18.34 5.15
CA ALA A 397 0.78 -18.69 5.97
C ALA A 397 0.44 -18.74 7.47
N ILE A 398 -0.21 -17.71 8.02
CA ILE A 398 -0.64 -17.70 9.43
C ILE A 398 -1.64 -18.83 9.70
N GLY A 399 -2.62 -19.04 8.81
CA GLY A 399 -3.59 -20.13 8.94
C GLY A 399 -2.93 -21.51 8.95
N GLY A 400 -1.91 -21.71 8.12
CA GLY A 400 -1.10 -22.92 8.11
C GLY A 400 -0.23 -23.09 9.36
N ILE A 401 0.30 -22.01 9.96
CA ILE A 401 0.98 -22.11 11.26
C ILE A 401 -0.02 -22.53 12.35
N LEU A 402 -1.17 -21.86 12.41
CA LEU A 402 -2.24 -22.13 13.39
C LEU A 402 -2.80 -23.54 13.26
N ASN A 403 -2.88 -24.09 12.05
CA ASN A 403 -3.26 -25.49 11.81
C ASN A 403 -2.34 -26.46 12.56
N GLY A 404 -1.04 -26.17 12.62
CA GLY A 404 -0.06 -27.03 13.30
C GLY A 404 -0.04 -26.88 14.83
N MET A 405 -0.76 -25.90 15.38
CA MET A 405 -0.90 -25.66 16.83
C MET A 405 -2.06 -26.48 17.44
N LYS A 406 -2.14 -27.79 17.16
CA LYS A 406 -3.18 -28.70 17.67
C LYS A 406 -2.87 -29.12 19.11
N GLY A 407 -3.90 -29.32 19.93
CA GLY A 407 -3.75 -29.80 21.30
C GLY A 407 -5.07 -29.86 22.06
N GLU A 408 -5.08 -30.57 23.19
CA GLU A 408 -6.22 -30.58 24.12
C GLU A 408 -6.38 -29.19 24.75
N SER A 409 -7.61 -28.67 24.70
CA SER A 409 -7.95 -27.36 25.23
C SER A 409 -8.36 -27.47 26.70
N PRO A 410 -7.80 -26.67 27.62
CA PRO A 410 -8.32 -26.57 28.99
C PRO A 410 -9.76 -25.99 29.03
N PHE A 411 -10.23 -25.39 27.93
CA PHE A 411 -11.52 -24.72 27.79
C PHE A 411 -12.64 -25.59 27.19
N GLN A 412 -12.47 -26.91 27.10
CA GLN A 412 -13.57 -27.83 26.71
C GLN A 412 -14.85 -27.68 27.59
N LYS A 413 -14.77 -26.95 28.70
CA LYS A 413 -15.84 -26.76 29.69
C LYS A 413 -16.74 -25.52 29.48
N PHE A 414 -16.61 -24.74 28.40
CA PHE A 414 -17.49 -23.58 28.13
C PHE A 414 -18.82 -23.98 27.46
N SER A 415 -19.67 -24.75 28.15
CA SER A 415 -21.00 -25.16 27.65
C SER A 415 -22.12 -24.15 27.94
N ALA A 416 -21.94 -23.24 28.93
CA ALA A 416 -23.02 -22.40 29.44
C ALA A 416 -23.35 -21.16 28.57
N TYR A 417 -22.41 -20.65 27.77
CA TYR A 417 -22.58 -19.39 27.01
C TYR A 417 -22.96 -19.59 25.54
N HIS A 418 -23.12 -20.84 25.08
CA HIS A 418 -23.35 -21.19 23.68
C HIS A 418 -24.53 -20.44 23.04
N ARG A 419 -25.59 -20.18 23.82
CA ARG A 419 -26.79 -19.46 23.34
C ARG A 419 -26.52 -17.97 23.06
N TYR A 420 -25.72 -17.30 23.88
CA TYR A 420 -25.37 -15.88 23.69
C TYR A 420 -24.40 -15.70 22.52
N PHE A 421 -23.43 -16.61 22.37
CA PHE A 421 -22.52 -16.63 21.23
C PHE A 421 -23.25 -16.82 19.89
N LYS A 422 -24.36 -17.57 19.87
CA LYS A 422 -25.17 -17.75 18.65
C LYS A 422 -25.81 -16.43 18.20
N TRP A 423 -26.44 -15.66 19.08
CA TRP A 423 -27.05 -14.38 18.73
C TRP A 423 -26.01 -13.33 18.33
N ILE A 424 -24.92 -13.22 19.09
CA ILE A 424 -23.80 -12.32 18.78
C ILE A 424 -23.19 -12.67 17.41
N GLY A 425 -22.98 -13.98 17.15
CA GLY A 425 -22.49 -14.47 15.87
C GLY A 425 -23.42 -14.16 14.70
N THR A 426 -24.73 -14.34 14.86
CA THR A 426 -25.72 -14.01 13.82
C THR A 426 -25.73 -12.51 13.51
N ILE A 427 -25.70 -11.66 14.54
CA ILE A 427 -25.64 -10.20 14.37
C ILE A 427 -24.34 -9.81 13.66
N PHE A 428 -23.20 -10.37 14.07
CA PHE A 428 -21.93 -10.15 13.41
C PHE A 428 -21.96 -10.53 11.93
N VAL A 429 -22.49 -11.71 11.59
CA VAL A 429 -22.64 -12.17 10.20
C VAL A 429 -23.49 -11.19 9.39
N ALA A 430 -24.65 -10.80 9.92
CA ALA A 430 -25.57 -9.89 9.24
C ALA A 430 -24.90 -8.52 9.00
N LEU A 431 -24.25 -7.95 10.02
CA LEU A 431 -23.54 -6.67 9.91
C LEU A 431 -22.37 -6.77 8.94
N PHE A 432 -21.54 -7.81 9.04
CA PHE A 432 -20.39 -8.00 8.16
C PHE A 432 -20.80 -8.11 6.69
N LEU A 433 -21.85 -8.90 6.39
CA LEU A 433 -22.40 -9.01 5.04
C LEU A 433 -22.98 -7.68 4.55
N LEU A 434 -23.74 -6.99 5.40
CA LEU A 434 -24.31 -5.69 5.07
C LEU A 434 -23.23 -4.66 4.75
N PHE A 435 -22.19 -4.55 5.58
CA PHE A 435 -21.07 -3.64 5.31
C PHE A 435 -20.28 -4.04 4.07
N THR A 436 -20.02 -5.34 3.87
CA THR A 436 -19.30 -5.84 2.68
C THR A 436 -20.06 -5.50 1.40
N LEU A 437 -21.36 -5.80 1.34
CA LEU A 437 -22.20 -5.51 0.17
C LEU A 437 -22.40 -4.01 -0.05
N LYS A 438 -22.59 -3.24 1.03
CA LYS A 438 -22.67 -1.78 0.96
C LYS A 438 -21.38 -1.19 0.38
N ASN A 439 -20.21 -1.63 0.85
CA ASN A 439 -18.91 -1.16 0.37
C ASN A 439 -18.68 -1.54 -1.09
N LEU A 440 -19.03 -2.77 -1.48
CA LEU A 440 -18.96 -3.21 -2.88
C LEU A 440 -19.81 -2.31 -3.79
N TYR A 441 -21.07 -2.08 -3.42
CA TYR A 441 -21.97 -1.21 -4.18
C TYR A 441 -21.40 0.20 -4.34
N VAL A 442 -21.01 0.84 -3.23
CA VAL A 442 -20.46 2.20 -3.23
C VAL A 442 -19.25 2.32 -4.14
N GLN A 443 -18.28 1.41 -4.01
CA GLN A 443 -17.01 1.48 -4.76
C GLN A 443 -17.22 1.20 -6.26
N VAL A 444 -18.12 0.28 -6.61
CA VAL A 444 -18.49 0.02 -8.01
C VAL A 444 -19.17 1.26 -8.59
N SER A 445 -20.14 1.85 -7.89
CA SER A 445 -20.84 3.05 -8.37
C SER A 445 -19.91 4.26 -8.52
N ILE A 446 -18.95 4.47 -7.60
CA ILE A 446 -17.93 5.52 -7.73
C ILE A 446 -17.05 5.28 -8.96
N SER A 447 -16.67 4.02 -9.22
CA SER A 447 -15.86 3.66 -10.39
C SER A 447 -16.62 3.88 -11.70
N GLU A 448 -17.90 3.49 -11.74
CA GLU A 448 -18.80 3.73 -12.87
C GLU A 448 -19.02 5.22 -13.13
N ALA A 449 -19.25 6.02 -12.08
CA ALA A 449 -19.36 7.47 -12.20
C ALA A 449 -18.07 8.09 -12.73
N SER A 450 -16.91 7.63 -12.25
CA SER A 450 -15.60 8.10 -12.71
C SER A 450 -15.36 7.78 -14.20
N LEU A 451 -15.80 6.62 -14.66
CA LEU A 451 -15.78 6.25 -16.09
C LEU A 451 -16.74 7.13 -16.90
N ALA A 452 -17.96 7.37 -16.41
CA ALA A 452 -18.92 8.24 -17.07
C ALA A 452 -18.37 9.68 -17.23
N VAL A 453 -17.68 10.21 -16.21
CA VAL A 453 -16.97 11.51 -16.31
C VAL A 453 -15.89 11.49 -17.39
N ARG A 454 -15.08 10.42 -17.49
CA ARG A 454 -14.04 10.30 -18.54
C ARG A 454 -14.60 10.28 -19.96
N PHE A 455 -15.86 9.86 -20.14
CA PHE A 455 -16.57 9.86 -21.42
C PHE A 455 -17.52 11.06 -21.57
N ASP A 456 -17.32 12.12 -20.77
CA ASP A 456 -18.14 13.36 -20.77
C ASP A 456 -19.64 13.14 -20.53
N ARG A 457 -20.02 12.01 -19.92
CA ARG A 457 -21.41 11.67 -19.54
C ARG A 457 -21.74 12.21 -18.15
N PHE A 458 -21.68 13.53 -18.00
CA PHE A 458 -21.79 14.20 -16.71
C PHE A 458 -23.13 13.98 -15.99
N LEU A 459 -24.25 13.96 -16.73
CA LEU A 459 -25.58 13.68 -16.15
C LEU A 459 -25.67 12.28 -15.56
N THR A 460 -25.20 11.27 -16.31
CA THR A 460 -25.16 9.88 -15.82
C THR A 460 -24.27 9.75 -14.59
N ALA A 461 -23.09 10.38 -14.59
CA ALA A 461 -22.21 10.38 -13.42
C ALA A 461 -22.88 11.04 -12.20
N GLN A 462 -23.58 12.16 -12.41
CA GLN A 462 -24.33 12.86 -11.36
C GLN A 462 -25.45 11.97 -10.79
N ASP A 463 -26.23 11.30 -11.63
CA ASP A 463 -27.31 10.40 -11.20
C ASP A 463 -26.79 9.22 -10.37
N ILE A 464 -25.69 8.60 -10.81
CA ILE A 464 -25.03 7.51 -10.07
C ILE A 464 -24.59 8.02 -8.69
N LEU A 465 -23.87 9.14 -8.62
CA LEU A 465 -23.36 9.69 -7.36
C LEU A 465 -24.48 10.17 -6.43
N GLN A 466 -25.59 10.70 -6.95
CA GLN A 466 -26.78 11.01 -6.15
C GLN A 466 -27.40 9.74 -5.53
N GLY A 467 -27.40 8.62 -6.26
CA GLY A 467 -27.81 7.32 -5.73
C GLY A 467 -26.94 6.88 -4.55
N VAL A 468 -25.62 7.01 -4.67
CA VAL A 468 -24.67 6.68 -3.59
C VAL A 468 -24.78 7.66 -2.41
N GLU A 469 -24.98 8.95 -2.68
CA GLU A 469 -25.18 10.00 -1.66
C GLU A 469 -26.35 9.68 -0.71
N ARG A 470 -27.44 9.07 -1.22
CA ARG A 470 -28.57 8.64 -0.38
C ARG A 470 -28.20 7.54 0.63
N ILE A 471 -27.15 6.77 0.35
CA ILE A 471 -26.67 5.64 1.16
C ILE A 471 -25.49 6.05 2.07
N GLN A 472 -24.69 7.01 1.62
CA GLN A 472 -23.52 7.57 2.32
C GLN A 472 -23.45 9.09 2.11
N SER A 473 -24.33 9.84 2.76
CA SER A 473 -24.38 11.30 2.66
C SER A 473 -23.15 12.00 3.25
N ASN A 474 -22.39 11.30 4.08
CA ASN A 474 -21.19 11.75 4.76
C ASN A 474 -19.88 11.35 4.07
N ASN A 475 -19.91 10.87 2.82
CA ASN A 475 -18.70 10.53 2.08
C ASN A 475 -18.15 11.77 1.35
N PRO A 476 -16.98 12.32 1.75
CA PRO A 476 -16.41 13.53 1.18
C PRO A 476 -16.00 13.36 -0.29
N VAL A 477 -15.58 12.15 -0.69
CA VAL A 477 -15.15 11.84 -2.07
C VAL A 477 -16.29 12.03 -3.06
N ILE A 478 -17.51 11.64 -2.68
CA ILE A 478 -18.71 11.84 -3.51
C ILE A 478 -18.92 13.33 -3.78
N HIS A 479 -18.89 14.16 -2.72
CA HIS A 479 -19.07 15.61 -2.85
C HIS A 479 -17.94 16.26 -3.66
N TYR A 480 -16.70 15.79 -3.48
CA TYR A 480 -15.56 16.23 -4.29
C TYR A 480 -15.74 15.89 -5.79
N GLN A 481 -16.15 14.68 -6.12
CA GLN A 481 -16.42 14.27 -7.50
C GLN A 481 -17.60 15.04 -8.11
N MET A 482 -18.68 15.22 -7.35
CA MET A 482 -19.83 16.03 -7.78
C MET A 482 -19.44 17.50 -8.01
N SER A 483 -18.53 18.06 -7.20
CA SER A 483 -17.99 19.40 -7.45
C SER A 483 -17.27 19.49 -8.80
N GLY A 484 -16.48 18.47 -9.15
CA GLY A 484 -15.85 18.37 -10.47
C GLY A 484 -16.86 18.30 -11.62
N ILE A 485 -17.92 17.52 -11.45
CA ILE A 485 -19.01 17.38 -12.43
C ILE A 485 -19.76 18.70 -12.60
N ASP A 486 -20.15 19.35 -11.50
CA ASP A 486 -20.86 20.63 -11.53
C ASP A 486 -20.01 21.72 -12.20
N GLU A 487 -18.69 21.74 -11.95
CA GLU A 487 -17.78 22.65 -12.65
C GLU A 487 -17.77 22.38 -14.17
N ALA A 488 -17.65 21.11 -14.58
CA ALA A 488 -17.64 20.72 -15.99
C ALA A 488 -18.96 21.06 -16.70
N MET A 489 -20.08 21.00 -15.98
CA MET A 489 -21.40 21.39 -16.47
C MET A 489 -21.65 22.91 -16.46
N GLY A 490 -20.65 23.73 -16.11
CA GLY A 490 -20.80 25.19 -16.09
C GLY A 490 -21.62 25.71 -14.91
N ARG A 491 -21.70 24.95 -13.80
CA ARG A 491 -22.45 25.30 -12.58
C ARG A 491 -21.50 25.61 -11.41
N PRO A 492 -20.73 26.71 -11.47
CA PRO A 492 -19.66 26.97 -10.50
C PRO A 492 -20.18 27.22 -9.08
N ALA A 493 -21.36 27.79 -8.90
CA ALA A 493 -21.96 27.98 -7.57
C ALA A 493 -22.26 26.64 -6.89
N SER A 494 -22.85 25.68 -7.62
CA SER A 494 -23.10 24.33 -7.12
C SER A 494 -21.79 23.60 -6.82
N ALA A 495 -20.78 23.75 -7.69
CA ALA A 495 -19.46 23.18 -7.47
C ALA A 495 -18.82 23.66 -6.17
N VAL A 496 -18.97 24.96 -5.83
CA VAL A 496 -18.51 25.54 -4.57
C VAL A 496 -19.22 24.91 -3.36
N VAL A 497 -20.55 24.82 -3.40
CA VAL A 497 -21.33 24.19 -2.30
C VAL A 497 -20.89 22.74 -2.08
N ARG A 498 -20.68 21.98 -3.16
CA ARG A 498 -20.22 20.59 -3.10
C ARG A 498 -18.82 20.47 -2.51
N ILE A 499 -17.86 21.28 -2.93
CA ILE A 499 -16.50 21.21 -2.35
C ILE A 499 -16.46 21.67 -0.89
N GLU A 500 -17.27 22.66 -0.51
CA GLU A 500 -17.38 23.10 0.89
C GLU A 500 -17.97 22.00 1.77
N ARG A 501 -18.91 21.21 1.23
CA ARG A 501 -19.40 20.01 1.92
C ARG A 501 -18.33 18.94 2.07
N ALA A 502 -17.51 18.71 1.05
CA ALA A 502 -16.38 17.77 1.13
C ALA A 502 -15.37 18.20 2.20
N ILE A 503 -15.01 19.49 2.24
CA ILE A 503 -14.13 20.08 3.27
C ILE A 503 -14.74 19.93 4.67
N ALA A 504 -16.03 20.18 4.84
CA ALA A 504 -16.69 20.04 6.13
C ALA A 504 -16.69 18.59 6.65
N LEU A 505 -16.69 17.60 5.74
CA LEU A 505 -16.67 16.18 6.07
C LEU A 505 -15.25 15.64 6.32
N ASN A 506 -14.26 16.13 5.58
CA ASN A 506 -12.85 15.82 5.79
C ASN A 506 -12.01 17.10 5.57
N PRO A 507 -11.79 17.90 6.63
CA PRO A 507 -11.03 19.15 6.54
C PRO A 507 -9.53 18.89 6.40
N THR A 508 -9.10 17.63 6.53
CA THR A 508 -7.71 17.21 6.57
C THR A 508 -7.14 16.82 5.21
N GLU A 509 -7.98 16.75 4.17
CA GLU A 509 -7.59 16.46 2.80
C GLU A 509 -7.17 17.75 2.07
N ALA A 510 -5.87 17.88 1.81
CA ALA A 510 -5.29 19.07 1.19
C ALA A 510 -5.85 19.31 -0.23
N LEU A 511 -6.16 18.25 -0.98
CA LEU A 511 -6.70 18.38 -2.33
C LEU A 511 -8.06 19.10 -2.37
N PHE A 512 -8.86 19.02 -1.31
CA PHE A 512 -10.15 19.71 -1.27
C PHE A 512 -9.98 21.22 -1.15
N TRP A 513 -9.02 21.67 -0.34
CA TRP A 513 -8.65 23.07 -0.22
C TRP A 513 -8.05 23.62 -1.52
N VAL A 514 -7.19 22.85 -2.19
CA VAL A 514 -6.66 23.20 -3.53
C VAL A 514 -7.79 23.35 -4.54
N LYS A 515 -8.73 22.40 -4.59
CA LYS A 515 -9.90 22.46 -5.48
C LYS A 515 -10.76 23.70 -5.19
N ARG A 516 -11.03 24.01 -3.92
CA ARG A 516 -11.79 25.19 -3.51
C ARG A 516 -11.08 26.50 -3.91
N SER A 517 -9.76 26.55 -3.77
CA SER A 517 -8.95 27.70 -4.19
C SER A 517 -8.99 27.90 -5.71
N ARG A 518 -8.81 26.82 -6.49
CA ARG A 518 -8.86 26.88 -7.96
C ARG A 518 -10.22 27.36 -8.47
N LEU A 519 -11.33 26.87 -7.88
CA LEU A 519 -12.68 27.36 -8.19
C LEU A 519 -12.80 28.86 -7.85
N ALA A 520 -12.29 29.28 -6.69
CA ALA A 520 -12.34 30.68 -6.27
C ALA A 520 -11.62 31.62 -7.22
N ARG A 521 -10.43 31.22 -7.70
CA ARG A 521 -9.65 31.99 -8.66
C ARG A 521 -10.34 32.07 -10.02
N LYS A 522 -10.73 30.91 -10.56
CA LYS A 522 -11.31 30.81 -11.91
C LYS A 522 -12.63 31.59 -12.06
N TYR A 523 -13.48 31.53 -11.04
CA TYR A 523 -14.81 32.14 -11.06
C TYR A 523 -14.94 33.38 -10.15
N LYS A 524 -13.83 33.90 -9.63
CA LYS A 524 -13.75 35.13 -8.81
C LYS A 524 -14.57 35.09 -7.50
N PHE A 525 -14.62 33.95 -6.81
CA PHE A 525 -15.37 33.80 -5.53
C PHE A 525 -14.66 34.38 -4.29
N GLY A 526 -13.56 35.14 -4.43
CA GLY A 526 -12.79 35.68 -3.30
C GLY A 526 -12.08 34.60 -2.45
N LYS A 527 -11.20 35.03 -1.54
CA LYS A 527 -10.50 34.16 -0.56
C LYS A 527 -9.65 33.00 -1.12
N ALA A 528 -9.31 33.03 -2.41
CA ALA A 528 -8.52 31.96 -3.04
C ALA A 528 -7.19 31.69 -2.30
N ASN A 529 -6.50 32.75 -1.86
CA ASN A 529 -5.25 32.67 -1.13
C ASN A 529 -5.42 32.02 0.25
N GLU A 530 -6.50 32.33 0.98
CA GLU A 530 -6.79 31.73 2.29
C GLU A 530 -6.95 30.20 2.17
N TYR A 531 -7.70 29.72 1.17
CA TYR A 531 -7.87 28.29 0.94
C TYR A 531 -6.55 27.60 0.56
N PHE A 532 -5.68 28.29 -0.18
CA PHE A 532 -4.38 27.74 -0.55
C PHE A 532 -3.45 27.63 0.67
N LEU A 533 -3.51 28.60 1.59
CA LEU A 533 -2.79 28.53 2.85
C LEU A 533 -3.22 27.35 3.72
N GLU A 534 -4.51 27.00 3.73
CA GLU A 534 -4.99 25.77 4.41
C GLU A 534 -4.40 24.50 3.79
N ALA A 535 -4.31 24.42 2.45
CA ALA A 535 -3.64 23.29 1.78
C ALA A 535 -2.15 23.19 2.18
N ILE A 536 -1.44 24.32 2.26
CA ILE A 536 -0.02 24.37 2.67
C ILE A 536 0.15 23.98 4.14
N LYS A 537 -0.80 24.30 5.03
CA LYS A 537 -0.73 23.84 6.44
C LYS A 537 -0.82 22.32 6.54
N LEU A 538 -1.62 21.69 5.69
CA LEU A 538 -1.78 20.23 5.64
C LEU A 538 -0.59 19.55 4.97
N ASP A 539 0.15 20.26 4.13
CA ASP A 539 1.37 19.77 3.52
C ASP A 539 2.44 20.87 3.35
N PRO A 540 3.20 21.17 4.43
CA PRO A 540 4.14 22.27 4.43
C PRO A 540 5.32 22.09 3.48
N ALA A 541 5.69 20.86 3.13
CA ALA A 541 6.84 20.59 2.28
C ALA A 541 6.47 20.44 0.79
N SER A 542 5.22 20.72 0.40
CA SER A 542 4.77 20.63 -0.98
C SER A 542 5.34 21.71 -1.87
N GLU A 543 6.26 21.30 -2.74
CA GLU A 543 6.77 22.14 -3.82
C GLU A 543 5.67 22.50 -4.81
N HIS A 544 4.70 21.60 -5.06
CA HIS A 544 3.59 21.84 -5.98
C HIS A 544 2.66 22.92 -5.43
N PHE A 545 2.32 22.85 -4.14
CA PHE A 545 1.49 23.87 -3.51
C PHE A 545 2.22 25.22 -3.45
N ARG A 546 3.51 25.22 -3.11
CA ARG A 546 4.30 26.46 -3.10
C ARG A 546 4.45 27.08 -4.48
N LEU A 547 4.65 26.27 -5.52
CA LEU A 547 4.70 26.72 -6.92
C LEU A 547 3.37 27.37 -7.35
N GLU A 548 2.24 26.73 -7.05
CA GLU A 548 0.93 27.29 -7.36
C GLU A 548 0.67 28.59 -6.59
N MET A 549 1.03 28.65 -5.31
CA MET A 549 0.93 29.88 -4.50
C MET A 549 1.78 31.01 -5.09
N ALA A 550 3.01 30.72 -5.49
CA ALA A 550 3.88 31.69 -6.14
C ALA A 550 3.29 32.20 -7.46
N SER A 551 2.69 31.32 -8.27
CA SER A 551 1.99 31.69 -9.50
C SER A 551 0.81 32.63 -9.22
N ILE A 552 0.05 32.37 -8.15
CA ILE A 552 -1.08 33.23 -7.75
C ILE A 552 -0.56 34.60 -7.31
N LEU A 553 0.41 34.65 -6.39
CA LEU A 553 1.02 35.89 -5.91
C LEU A 553 1.63 36.72 -7.05
N ALA A 554 2.30 36.07 -8.00
CA ALA A 554 2.84 36.74 -9.17
C ALA A 554 1.75 37.36 -10.05
N SER A 555 0.62 36.66 -10.25
CA SER A 555 -0.52 37.21 -10.98
C SER A 555 -1.22 38.38 -10.27
N GLU A 556 -1.05 38.49 -8.95
CA GLU A 556 -1.50 39.63 -8.14
C GLU A 556 -0.46 40.77 -8.07
N GLY A 557 0.69 40.63 -8.72
CA GLY A 557 1.79 41.61 -8.68
C GLY A 557 2.66 41.56 -7.42
N LYS A 558 2.39 40.62 -6.49
CA LYS A 558 3.15 40.42 -5.25
C LYS A 558 4.41 39.59 -5.49
N LEU A 559 5.31 40.12 -6.32
CA LEU A 559 6.45 39.37 -6.84
C LEU A 559 7.50 38.99 -5.77
N THR A 560 7.63 39.77 -4.70
CA THR A 560 8.55 39.42 -3.60
C THR A 560 8.04 38.20 -2.82
N GLU A 561 6.77 38.19 -2.42
CA GLU A 561 6.15 37.04 -1.75
C GLU A 561 6.15 35.80 -2.65
N ALA A 562 5.94 35.98 -3.96
CA ALA A 562 6.04 34.90 -4.92
C ALA A 562 7.44 34.27 -4.95
N MET A 563 8.51 35.07 -4.93
CA MET A 563 9.89 34.57 -4.85
C MET A 563 10.16 33.81 -3.54
N GLU A 564 9.68 34.30 -2.40
CA GLU A 564 9.83 33.63 -1.10
C GLU A 564 9.21 32.22 -1.11
N GLN A 565 8.04 32.05 -1.72
CA GLN A 565 7.43 30.72 -1.86
C GLN A 565 8.24 29.79 -2.74
N LEU A 566 8.85 30.31 -3.82
CA LEU A 566 9.72 29.52 -4.69
C LEU A 566 11.04 29.15 -4.02
N ASP A 567 11.64 30.05 -3.23
CA ASP A 567 12.82 29.75 -2.41
C ASP A 567 12.53 28.63 -1.41
N LEU A 568 11.37 28.70 -0.74
CA LEU A 568 10.91 27.62 0.15
C LEU A 568 10.71 26.31 -0.61
N ALA A 569 10.09 26.34 -1.80
CA ALA A 569 9.91 25.16 -2.63
C ALA A 569 11.25 24.50 -3.01
N LEU A 570 12.26 25.30 -3.39
CA LEU A 570 13.62 24.82 -3.69
C LEU A 570 14.34 24.27 -2.45
N SER A 571 14.06 24.82 -1.27
CA SER A 571 14.64 24.29 -0.02
C SER A 571 14.16 22.87 0.30
N PHE A 572 12.92 22.54 -0.04
CA PHE A 572 12.34 21.21 0.14
C PHE A 572 12.65 20.27 -1.02
N SER A 573 12.66 20.77 -2.26
CA SER A 573 12.92 20.00 -3.48
C SER A 573 13.91 20.74 -4.40
N PRO A 574 15.23 20.65 -4.14
CA PRO A 574 16.24 21.36 -4.92
C PRO A 574 16.33 20.96 -6.40
N GLN A 575 15.70 19.86 -6.81
CA GLN A 575 15.75 19.33 -8.18
C GLN A 575 14.42 19.50 -8.93
N PHE A 576 13.50 20.33 -8.43
CA PHE A 576 12.20 20.50 -9.06
C PHE A 576 12.24 21.56 -10.17
N ASP A 577 12.44 21.11 -11.41
CA ASP A 577 12.65 21.94 -12.60
C ASP A 577 11.57 23.01 -12.83
N GLU A 578 10.31 22.71 -12.51
CA GLU A 578 9.20 23.64 -12.68
C GLU A 578 9.33 24.87 -11.78
N VAL A 579 9.84 24.70 -10.56
CA VAL A 579 10.11 25.83 -9.65
C VAL A 579 11.23 26.71 -10.17
N TYR A 580 12.28 26.15 -10.77
CA TYR A 580 13.33 26.98 -11.40
C TYR A 580 12.80 27.79 -12.58
N LYS A 581 11.91 27.22 -13.40
CA LYS A 581 11.26 27.95 -14.50
C LYS A 581 10.42 29.11 -13.98
N ALA A 582 9.58 28.85 -12.97
CA ALA A 582 8.78 29.88 -12.33
C ALA A 582 9.65 30.97 -11.67
N TYR A 583 10.76 30.59 -11.05
CA TYR A 583 11.70 31.52 -10.43
C TYR A 583 12.26 32.53 -11.44
N LYS A 584 12.72 32.02 -12.59
CA LYS A 584 13.23 32.86 -13.68
C LYS A 584 12.16 33.83 -14.20
N GLU A 585 10.94 33.35 -14.36
CA GLU A 585 9.82 34.15 -14.86
C GLU A 585 9.43 35.27 -13.87
N VAL A 586 9.22 34.93 -12.59
CA VAL A 586 8.86 35.90 -11.54
C VAL A 586 9.97 36.93 -11.35
N LYS A 587 11.24 36.50 -11.39
CA LYS A 587 12.39 37.42 -11.30
C LYS A 587 12.41 38.41 -12.46
N LYS A 588 12.19 37.95 -13.69
CA LYS A 588 12.11 38.81 -14.87
C LYS A 588 10.99 39.84 -14.75
N GLN A 589 9.80 39.43 -14.31
CA GLN A 589 8.68 40.34 -14.08
C GLN A 589 9.03 41.42 -13.04
N LYS A 590 9.75 41.04 -11.98
CA LYS A 590 10.16 41.96 -10.90
C LYS A 590 11.18 42.99 -11.40
N GLU A 591 12.14 42.58 -12.22
CA GLU A 591 13.12 43.47 -12.85
C GLU A 591 12.44 44.45 -13.82
N ILE A 592 11.48 43.99 -14.63
CA ILE A 592 10.71 44.84 -15.56
C ILE A 592 9.94 45.92 -14.79
N LEU A 593 9.24 45.55 -13.72
CA LEU A 593 8.49 46.50 -12.88
C LEU A 593 9.40 47.50 -12.18
N LYS A 594 10.55 47.04 -11.67
CA LYS A 594 11.55 47.92 -11.05
C LYS A 594 12.06 48.95 -12.07
N PHE A 595 12.43 48.51 -13.26
CA PHE A 595 12.89 49.40 -14.33
C PHE A 595 11.81 50.41 -14.77
N ALA A 596 10.56 49.96 -14.89
CA ALA A 596 9.44 50.85 -15.23
C ALA A 596 9.21 51.92 -14.14
N TRP A 597 9.28 51.52 -12.86
CA TRP A 597 9.15 52.44 -11.72
C TRP A 597 10.28 53.47 -11.66
N GLU A 598 11.53 53.04 -11.83
CA GLU A 598 12.70 53.93 -11.87
C GLU A 598 12.59 54.97 -13.01
N LYS A 599 12.13 54.53 -14.20
CA LYS A 599 11.91 55.43 -15.33
C LYS A 599 10.81 56.46 -15.06
N GLN A 600 9.73 56.05 -14.39
CA GLN A 600 8.64 56.95 -14.03
C GLN A 600 9.06 57.96 -12.97
N MET A 601 9.75 57.52 -11.91
CA MET A 601 10.28 58.42 -10.86
C MET A 601 11.25 59.45 -11.43
N LYS A 602 12.09 59.06 -12.39
CA LYS A 602 13.00 59.99 -13.09
C LYS A 602 12.23 61.05 -13.89
N LYS A 603 11.15 60.65 -14.58
CA LYS A 603 10.28 61.58 -15.32
C LYS A 603 9.57 62.56 -14.38
N GLU A 604 9.04 62.08 -13.26
CA GLU A 604 8.38 62.92 -12.25
C GLU A 604 9.37 63.87 -11.54
N ALA A 605 10.62 63.44 -11.32
CA ALA A 605 11.70 64.28 -10.82
C ALA A 605 12.10 65.37 -11.83
N ASP A 606 12.20 65.04 -13.12
CA ASP A 606 12.52 66.01 -14.17
C ASP A 606 11.37 67.04 -14.39
N GLU A 607 10.11 66.64 -14.17
CA GLU A 607 8.92 67.52 -14.29
C GLU A 607 8.66 68.38 -13.03
N SER A 608 9.22 68.02 -11.87
CA SER A 608 9.01 68.72 -10.59
C SER A 608 10.08 69.77 -10.23
N ILE A 609 11.12 69.93 -11.06
CA ILE A 609 12.08 71.04 -10.94
C ILE A 609 11.39 72.32 -11.45
N PRO A 610 11.10 73.33 -10.60
CA PRO A 610 10.63 74.61 -11.10
C PRO A 610 11.77 75.26 -11.89
N ALA A 611 11.50 75.67 -13.13
CA ALA A 611 12.42 76.46 -13.92
C ALA A 611 12.73 77.78 -13.18
N TRP A 612 13.84 77.81 -12.43
CA TRP A 612 14.48 79.05 -12.01
C TRP A 612 15.08 79.70 -13.27
N ASN A 613 14.24 80.40 -14.03
CA ASN A 613 14.70 81.37 -15.01
C ASN A 613 15.35 82.53 -14.25
N GLY A 614 16.68 82.59 -14.33
CA GLY A 614 17.48 83.63 -13.72
C GLY A 614 17.03 85.02 -14.16
N ILE A 615 16.76 85.87 -13.16
CA ILE A 615 16.72 87.32 -13.32
C ILE A 615 18.14 87.77 -13.71
N SER A 616 18.24 88.45 -14.84
CA SER A 616 19.46 89.08 -15.33
C SER A 616 19.92 90.19 -14.38
N GLY A 617 21.05 89.98 -13.71
CA GLY A 617 21.81 91.01 -13.01
C GLY A 617 23.24 91.05 -13.55
N SER A 618 23.48 91.92 -14.53
CA SER A 618 24.83 92.26 -15.00
C SER A 618 25.53 93.17 -13.98
N PRO A 619 26.84 93.03 -13.75
CA PRO A 619 27.56 93.82 -12.73
C PRO A 619 27.85 95.26 -13.21
N PRO A 620 28.00 96.24 -12.30
CA PRO A 620 28.30 97.61 -12.69
C PRO A 620 29.77 97.74 -13.12
N SER A 621 30.00 98.51 -14.19
CA SER A 621 31.34 98.94 -14.64
C SER A 621 31.52 100.44 -14.46
N GLU A 622 32.75 100.82 -14.14
CA GLU A 622 33.24 102.15 -13.79
C GLU A 622 33.12 103.18 -14.93
N ARG A 623 32.48 104.33 -14.67
CA ARG A 623 33.00 105.71 -14.78
C ARG A 623 31.90 106.75 -14.71
#